data_AF-A0A2R6RVC1-F1
#
_entry.id   AF-A0A2R6RVC1-F1
#
_cell.length_a   1.000
_cell.length_b   1.000
_cell.length_c   1.000
_cell.angle_alpha   90.00
_cell.angle_beta   90.00
_cell.angle_gamma   90.00
#
_symmetry.space_group_name_H-M   'P 1'
#
loop_
_entity.id
_entity.type
_entity.pdbx_description
1 polymer ?
#
loop_
_entity_poly.entity_id
_entity_poly.type
_entity_poly.pdbx_seq_one_letter_code
_entity_poly.pdbx_strand_id
1 'polypeptide(L)'
;MWSSAWTIASFILPFVTHTRARLPDGRPHANTLPFPKVPVVTADDLRVTDITGATLPPLSTIYTFDQLIDHTNPSLGTFQQRYWTTWEWYETGGPIILFTPGEENAEPYTGYLTNETINGQIAQQEHGATIVLEHRYYGLSNPFSDLSVQSLKYHTIQQAIDDLEYFATNVQLPMPGGNDVSITTTPWVLVGGSYSGALTGWTMVNKPGLFRAGYASSAVVEAIVDYWAYFEPIRQFMPANCSADVEAVIAHIDSVFTSGSTSEINHIKALFGWQDLTHLDDAAGSFPASEFSLLRNQVRYNLADWQSLDVGTGPGGQFFKFCDALEVKNGVSAPASGWGLDHALQAWGSYWTTTYYPQSDPWREATVSADGQDIQSTPQQPIAVGDGFHCSDLLTFNGVVDSTVLAVQTQGLASIKGWLEGIVPSKRASVRFGRR
;
A
#
# COMPACT_ATOMS: atom_id res chain seq x y z
N MET A 1 -50.34 15.41 58.91
CA MET A 1 -51.72 15.14 58.44
C MET A 1 -51.57 14.65 56.99
N TRP A 2 -51.46 13.33 56.77
CA TRP A 2 -52.53 12.43 56.26
C TRP A 2 -53.09 12.95 54.92
N SER A 3 -53.10 12.25 53.78
CA SER A 3 -53.09 10.82 53.41
C SER A 3 -52.77 10.71 51.89
N SER A 4 -52.00 9.73 51.38
CA SER A 4 -52.47 8.51 50.65
C SER A 4 -53.42 8.79 49.48
N ALA A 5 -53.35 8.25 48.24
CA ALA A 5 -52.47 7.34 47.50
C ALA A 5 -53.08 7.16 46.06
N TRP A 6 -52.32 6.50 45.17
CA TRP A 6 -52.69 5.81 43.90
C TRP A 6 -52.47 6.56 42.56
N THR A 7 -51.42 6.30 41.77
CA THR A 7 -51.04 5.13 40.91
C THR A 7 -51.52 5.32 39.46
N ILE A 8 -50.59 5.54 38.50
CA ILE A 8 -50.52 4.84 37.20
C ILE A 8 -49.04 4.67 36.83
N ALA A 9 -48.72 3.46 36.37
CA ALA A 9 -47.41 2.92 36.09
C ALA A 9 -46.84 3.25 34.70
N SER A 10 -45.51 3.25 34.65
CA SER A 10 -44.57 2.77 33.62
C SER A 10 -44.99 2.61 32.16
N PHE A 11 -44.16 3.18 31.29
CA PHE A 11 -43.28 2.56 30.27
C PHE A 11 -43.09 3.61 29.16
N ILE A 12 -41.87 4.02 28.83
CA ILE A 12 -41.16 3.55 27.63
C ILE A 12 -39.66 3.85 27.78
N LEU A 13 -38.91 2.81 27.43
CA LEU A 13 -37.47 2.58 27.28
C LEU A 13 -36.50 3.77 27.17
N PRO A 14 -35.28 3.67 27.74
CA PRO A 14 -34.13 4.35 27.18
C PRO A 14 -33.78 3.70 25.83
N PHE A 15 -33.67 4.53 24.78
CA PHE A 15 -32.95 4.15 23.57
C PHE A 15 -31.48 3.94 23.91
N VAL A 16 -31.14 2.72 24.35
CA VAL A 16 -29.78 2.22 24.22
C VAL A 16 -29.66 1.76 22.78
N THR A 17 -29.19 2.63 21.89
CA THR A 17 -28.66 2.21 20.60
C THR A 17 -27.48 1.29 20.88
N HIS A 18 -27.74 -0.02 20.94
CA HIS A 18 -26.71 -1.03 20.83
C HIS A 18 -26.14 -0.87 19.42
N THR A 19 -24.99 -0.21 19.31
CA THR A 19 -24.14 -0.31 18.13
C THR A 19 -23.83 -1.80 17.94
N ARG A 20 -24.51 -2.42 16.97
CA ARG A 20 -24.20 -3.79 16.55
C ARG A 20 -22.91 -3.77 15.73
N ALA A 21 -21.77 -3.61 16.41
CA ALA A 21 -20.45 -3.82 15.84
C ALA A 21 -20.01 -5.30 16.02
N ARG A 22 -20.95 -6.23 15.83
CA ARG A 22 -20.69 -7.66 15.89
C ARG A 22 -21.48 -8.36 14.80
N LEU A 23 -20.80 -9.25 14.06
CA LEU A 23 -21.46 -10.24 13.22
C LEU A 23 -22.48 -11.05 14.06
N PRO A 24 -23.47 -11.72 13.44
CA PRO A 24 -24.41 -12.60 14.16
C PRO A 24 -23.73 -13.65 15.05
N ASP A 25 -22.47 -13.99 14.79
CA ASP A 25 -21.63 -14.92 15.57
C ASP A 25 -20.80 -14.26 16.68
N GLY A 26 -20.91 -12.95 16.87
CA GLY A 26 -20.24 -12.20 17.94
C GLY A 26 -18.83 -11.71 17.62
N ARG A 27 -18.29 -11.98 16.42
CA ARG A 27 -16.99 -11.45 16.01
C ARG A 27 -17.06 -9.94 15.73
N PRO A 28 -16.05 -9.15 16.15
CA PRO A 28 -15.97 -7.73 15.77
C PRO A 28 -15.82 -7.60 14.26
N HIS A 29 -16.53 -6.63 13.67
CA HIS A 29 -16.40 -6.30 12.26
C HIS A 29 -15.03 -5.63 12.04
N ALA A 30 -14.03 -6.36 11.55
CA ALA A 30 -12.74 -5.79 11.18
C ALA A 30 -12.83 -5.28 9.73
N ASN A 31 -13.35 -4.06 9.58
CA ASN A 31 -13.20 -3.31 8.33
C ASN A 31 -11.75 -2.83 8.24
N THR A 32 -10.89 -3.52 7.52
CA THR A 32 -9.57 -2.99 7.13
C THR A 32 -9.63 -2.51 5.69
N LEU A 33 -9.79 -1.19 5.53
CA LEU A 33 -9.82 -0.49 4.25
C LEU A 33 -8.54 -0.75 3.42
N PRO A 34 -8.59 -0.62 2.07
CA PRO A 34 -7.36 -0.53 1.29
C PRO A 34 -6.47 0.58 1.84
N PHE A 35 -5.14 0.42 1.77
CA PHE A 35 -4.22 1.52 2.04
C PHE A 35 -4.35 2.51 0.88
N PRO A 36 -4.92 3.72 1.08
CA PRO A 36 -4.81 4.77 0.09
C PRO A 36 -3.37 5.24 0.14
N LYS A 37 -2.55 4.77 -0.80
CA LYS A 37 -1.15 5.15 -0.85
C LYS A 37 -1.04 6.53 -1.47
N VAL A 38 -0.06 7.30 -1.02
CA VAL A 38 0.42 8.42 -1.83
C VAL A 38 0.96 7.82 -3.15
N PRO A 39 0.69 8.41 -4.33
CA PRO A 39 1.24 7.89 -5.57
C PRO A 39 2.76 7.77 -5.50
N VAL A 40 3.31 6.66 -6.00
CA VAL A 40 4.77 6.51 -6.08
C VAL A 40 5.26 7.29 -7.30
N VAL A 41 6.13 8.26 -7.06
CA VAL A 41 6.86 8.98 -8.11
C VAL A 41 8.34 8.71 -7.88
N THR A 42 8.96 7.97 -8.79
CA THR A 42 10.40 7.72 -8.79
C THR A 42 11.05 8.73 -9.72
N ALA A 43 12.02 9.50 -9.23
CA ALA A 43 12.85 10.32 -10.11
C ALA A 43 13.99 9.48 -10.69
N ASP A 44 14.28 9.67 -11.98
CA ASP A 44 15.52 9.17 -12.58
C ASP A 44 16.72 9.83 -11.89
N ASP A 45 17.80 9.07 -11.64
CA ASP A 45 19.08 9.54 -11.05
C ASP A 45 19.87 10.46 -12.03
N LEU A 46 19.16 11.40 -12.67
CA LEU A 46 19.75 12.50 -13.42
C LEU A 46 20.61 13.32 -12.46
N ARG A 47 21.80 13.72 -12.93
CA ARG A 47 22.72 14.57 -12.16
C ARG A 47 22.00 15.83 -11.67
N VAL A 48 21.62 15.83 -10.40
CA VAL A 48 21.05 17.00 -9.75
C VAL A 48 22.19 17.97 -9.43
N THR A 49 22.05 19.22 -9.84
CA THR A 49 23.00 20.28 -9.51
C THR A 49 22.29 21.36 -8.71
N ASP A 50 22.95 21.92 -7.70
CA ASP A 50 22.39 23.10 -7.05
C ASP A 50 22.43 24.35 -7.94
N ILE A 51 21.85 25.44 -7.46
CA ILE A 51 21.84 26.76 -8.09
C ILE A 51 23.24 27.32 -8.41
N THR A 52 24.31 26.80 -7.79
CA THR A 52 25.71 27.18 -8.06
C THR A 52 26.35 26.33 -9.16
N GLY A 53 25.67 25.29 -9.61
CA GLY A 53 26.16 24.27 -10.54
C GLY A 53 26.98 23.17 -9.86
N ALA A 54 27.01 23.10 -8.53
CA ALA A 54 27.68 22.03 -7.82
C ALA A 54 26.88 20.73 -7.93
N THR A 55 27.57 19.61 -8.18
CA THR A 55 26.93 18.29 -8.26
C THR A 55 26.48 17.83 -6.88
N LEU A 56 25.21 17.43 -6.77
CA LEU A 56 24.62 16.92 -5.54
C LEU A 56 24.71 15.39 -5.45
N PRO A 57 24.56 14.81 -4.25
CA PRO A 57 24.37 13.36 -4.10
C PRO A 57 23.16 12.86 -4.90
N PRO A 58 23.16 11.59 -5.35
CA PRO A 58 21.99 10.97 -5.98
C PRO A 58 20.73 11.14 -5.13
N LEU A 59 19.56 11.28 -5.76
CA LEU A 59 18.28 11.38 -5.05
C LEU A 59 17.96 10.10 -4.27
N SER A 60 18.53 8.97 -4.70
CA SER A 60 18.49 7.68 -4.01
C SER A 60 19.39 7.60 -2.75
N THR A 61 20.17 8.64 -2.43
CA THR A 61 21.06 8.66 -1.26
C THR A 61 20.24 8.59 0.03
N ILE A 62 20.46 7.51 0.80
CA ILE A 62 19.82 7.31 2.09
C ILE A 62 20.63 8.03 3.16
N TYR A 63 19.96 8.91 3.89
CA TYR A 63 20.46 9.50 5.13
C TYR A 63 19.73 8.91 6.33
N THR A 64 20.36 8.97 7.50
CA THR A 64 19.75 8.49 8.74
C THR A 64 19.80 9.56 9.83
N PHE A 65 18.82 9.51 10.72
CA PHE A 65 18.68 10.39 11.86
C PHE A 65 18.39 9.57 13.12
N ASP A 66 19.07 9.90 14.22
CA ASP A 66 18.85 9.29 15.53
C ASP A 66 17.54 9.79 16.15
N GLN A 67 16.44 9.11 15.85
CA GLN A 67 15.11 9.42 16.35
C GLN A 67 14.86 8.77 17.71
N LEU A 68 14.11 9.42 18.61
CA LEU A 68 13.74 8.84 19.90
C LEU A 68 12.76 7.68 19.71
N ILE A 69 13.01 6.56 20.41
CA ILE A 69 12.06 5.44 20.45
C ILE A 69 10.75 5.89 21.12
N ASP A 70 10.87 6.64 22.22
CA ASP A 70 9.76 7.15 23.00
C ASP A 70 10.01 8.60 23.43
N HIS A 71 9.24 9.53 22.87
CA HIS A 71 9.33 10.96 23.18
C HIS A 71 8.97 11.30 24.64
N THR A 72 8.23 10.43 25.32
CA THR A 72 7.90 10.58 26.75
C THR A 72 8.97 10.00 27.67
N ASN A 73 9.89 9.20 27.14
CA ASN A 73 11.01 8.61 27.87
C ASN A 73 12.29 8.54 27.01
N PRO A 74 13.01 9.68 26.82
CA PRO A 74 14.21 9.72 26.00
C PRO A 74 15.34 8.78 26.46
N SER A 75 15.33 8.36 27.73
CA SER A 75 16.33 7.42 28.27
C SER A 75 16.22 6.01 27.67
N LEU A 76 15.12 5.70 26.99
CA LEU A 76 14.92 4.45 26.27
C LEU A 76 15.86 4.30 25.06
N GLY A 77 16.41 5.40 24.55
CA GLY A 77 17.35 5.43 23.44
C GLY A 77 16.71 5.82 22.11
N THR A 78 17.48 5.61 21.05
CA THR A 78 17.14 6.03 19.69
C THR A 78 17.08 4.86 18.71
N PHE A 79 16.45 5.10 17.57
CA PHE A 79 16.50 4.24 16.40
C PHE A 79 16.89 5.05 15.15
N GLN A 80 17.40 4.37 14.12
CA GLN A 80 17.74 5.03 12.86
C GLN A 80 16.48 5.25 12.04
N GLN A 81 16.06 6.50 11.90
CA GLN A 81 15.00 6.92 10.98
C GLN A 81 15.63 7.31 9.64
N ARG A 82 15.15 6.74 8.53
CA ARG A 82 15.64 7.05 7.19
C ARG A 82 15.00 8.32 6.63
N TYR A 83 15.78 9.07 5.86
CA TYR A 83 15.27 10.16 5.06
C TYR A 83 16.10 10.35 3.78
N TRP A 84 15.51 11.04 2.82
CA TRP A 84 16.14 11.48 1.58
C TRP A 84 15.99 12.99 1.47
N THR A 85 16.93 13.65 0.84
CA THR A 85 16.92 15.11 0.72
C THR A 85 17.61 15.57 -0.55
N THR A 86 17.17 16.70 -1.08
CA THR A 86 17.89 17.48 -2.08
C THR A 86 17.76 18.96 -1.77
N TRP A 87 18.78 19.70 -2.17
CA TRP A 87 18.87 21.16 -2.03
C TRP A 87 19.13 21.81 -3.39
N GLU A 88 18.62 21.19 -4.46
CA GLU A 88 18.72 21.67 -5.85
C GLU A 88 18.38 23.16 -5.98
N TRP A 89 17.33 23.60 -5.29
CA TRP A 89 16.79 24.96 -5.36
C TRP A 89 17.13 25.83 -4.15
N TYR A 90 17.93 25.33 -3.20
CA TYR A 90 18.09 25.97 -1.91
C TYR A 90 18.98 27.22 -1.97
N GLU A 91 18.48 28.32 -1.43
CA GLU A 91 19.27 29.50 -1.06
C GLU A 91 19.33 29.62 0.47
N THR A 92 20.42 30.18 0.99
CA THR A 92 20.59 30.35 2.45
C THR A 92 19.41 31.11 3.06
N GLY A 93 18.71 30.47 3.99
CA GLY A 93 17.52 31.03 4.66
C GLY A 93 16.19 30.66 3.99
N GLY A 94 16.22 29.91 2.89
CA GLY A 94 15.03 29.33 2.26
C GLY A 94 14.34 28.29 3.14
N PRO A 95 13.05 27.98 2.87
CA PRO A 95 12.28 27.07 3.68
C PRO A 95 12.69 25.61 3.47
N ILE A 96 12.33 24.76 4.44
CA ILE A 96 12.43 23.30 4.31
C ILE A 96 11.04 22.72 4.05
N ILE A 97 10.88 21.98 2.96
CA ILE A 97 9.65 21.30 2.57
C ILE A 97 9.80 19.85 3.03
N LEU A 98 9.15 19.50 4.14
CA LEU A 98 9.17 18.18 4.73
C LEU A 98 7.94 17.39 4.28
N PHE A 99 8.17 16.30 3.56
CA PHE A 99 7.15 15.35 3.15
C PHE A 99 7.38 13.99 3.81
N THR A 100 6.30 13.30 4.15
CA THR A 100 6.35 11.87 4.51
C THR A 100 5.32 11.10 3.70
N PRO A 101 5.64 9.91 3.16
CA PRO A 101 4.65 9.08 2.48
C PRO A 101 3.70 8.38 3.47
N GLY A 102 3.93 8.52 4.78
CA GLY A 102 3.08 7.94 5.81
C GLY A 102 3.32 6.45 5.95
N GLU A 103 2.29 5.67 5.70
CA GLU A 103 2.17 4.24 5.97
C GLU A 103 2.93 3.33 4.99
N GLU A 104 4.07 3.79 4.47
CA GLU A 104 4.77 3.16 3.35
C GLU A 104 6.30 3.15 3.52
N ASN A 105 6.98 2.24 2.83
CA ASN A 105 8.43 2.35 2.61
C ASN A 105 8.70 3.62 1.80
N ALA A 106 9.55 4.51 2.29
CA ALA A 106 9.77 5.82 1.68
C ALA A 106 10.78 5.80 0.51
N GLU A 107 11.54 4.72 0.36
CA GLU A 107 12.56 4.59 -0.70
C GLU A 107 12.04 4.79 -2.14
N PRO A 108 10.83 4.35 -2.53
CA PRO A 108 10.29 4.60 -3.87
C PRO A 108 9.81 6.05 -4.10
N TYR A 109 9.73 6.89 -3.06
CA TYR A 109 9.12 8.22 -3.13
C TYR A 109 10.12 9.35 -3.45
N THR A 110 11.29 9.05 -4.03
CA THR A 110 12.33 10.06 -4.30
C THR A 110 11.88 11.15 -5.28
N GLY A 111 10.89 10.92 -6.14
CA GLY A 111 10.29 11.97 -6.99
C GLY A 111 9.60 13.07 -6.19
N TYR A 112 9.24 12.83 -4.92
CA TYR A 112 8.73 13.86 -4.01
C TYR A 112 9.82 14.85 -3.55
N LEU A 113 11.08 14.63 -3.94
CA LEU A 113 12.18 15.58 -3.80
C LEU A 113 12.28 16.55 -4.99
N THR A 114 11.70 16.20 -6.14
CA THR A 114 11.88 16.96 -7.39
C THR A 114 10.67 17.81 -7.70
N ASN A 115 10.84 18.73 -8.65
CA ASN A 115 9.76 19.58 -9.14
C ASN A 115 8.77 18.84 -10.06
N GLU A 116 8.88 17.51 -10.22
CA GLU A 116 7.83 16.67 -10.79
C GLU A 116 6.60 16.60 -9.85
N THR A 117 6.79 16.90 -8.57
CA THR A 117 5.73 16.98 -7.56
C THR A 117 5.57 18.39 -7.00
N ILE A 118 4.45 18.64 -6.32
CA ILE A 118 4.19 19.94 -5.68
C ILE A 118 5.26 20.32 -4.65
N ASN A 119 5.92 19.34 -4.02
CA ASN A 119 6.98 19.60 -3.03
C ASN A 119 8.17 20.34 -3.65
N GLY A 120 8.72 19.80 -4.75
CA GLY A 120 9.82 20.44 -5.43
C GLY A 120 9.41 21.70 -6.17
N GLN A 121 8.16 21.83 -6.61
CA GLN A 121 7.63 23.09 -7.16
C GLN A 121 7.62 24.19 -6.07
N ILE A 122 7.19 23.88 -4.85
CA ILE A 122 7.25 24.81 -3.72
C ILE A 122 8.71 25.17 -3.40
N ALA A 123 9.61 24.17 -3.35
CA ALA A 123 11.03 24.41 -3.11
C ALA A 123 11.66 25.28 -4.20
N GLN A 124 11.34 25.04 -5.47
CA GLN A 124 11.82 25.83 -6.60
C GLN A 124 11.31 27.28 -6.55
N GLN A 125 10.04 27.48 -6.20
CA GLN A 125 9.44 28.82 -6.10
C GLN A 125 10.00 29.62 -4.92
N GLU A 126 10.19 28.98 -3.77
CA GLU A 126 10.53 29.64 -2.50
C GLU A 126 12.03 29.53 -2.16
N HIS A 127 12.85 29.05 -3.09
CA HIS A 127 14.29 28.84 -2.91
C HIS A 127 14.64 27.90 -1.74
N GLY A 128 13.85 26.84 -1.57
CA GLY A 128 13.91 25.90 -0.46
C GLY A 128 14.61 24.57 -0.75
N ALA A 129 14.70 23.73 0.28
CA ALA A 129 15.16 22.33 0.18
C ALA A 129 14.01 21.37 0.49
N THR A 130 14.01 20.18 -0.09
CA THR A 130 12.97 19.16 0.11
C THR A 130 13.51 17.95 0.85
N ILE A 131 12.69 17.38 1.74
CA ILE A 131 12.99 16.17 2.50
C ILE A 131 11.84 15.18 2.35
N VAL A 132 12.18 13.92 2.10
CA VAL A 132 11.27 12.78 2.28
C VAL A 132 11.68 12.04 3.54
N LEU A 133 10.85 12.05 4.58
CA LEU A 133 11.10 11.40 5.87
C LEU A 133 10.28 10.12 5.99
N GLU A 134 10.95 9.00 6.29
CA GLU A 134 10.27 7.73 6.52
C GLU A 134 9.57 7.71 7.88
N HIS A 135 8.32 7.26 7.90
CA HIS A 135 7.53 7.19 9.12
C HIS A 135 8.01 6.04 10.03
N ARG A 136 7.96 6.22 11.36
CA ARG A 136 8.24 5.14 12.31
C ARG A 136 7.40 3.89 12.01
N TYR A 137 8.00 2.70 12.09
CA TYR A 137 7.41 1.39 11.80
C TYR A 137 7.14 1.07 10.31
N TYR A 138 7.55 1.93 9.39
CA TYR A 138 7.45 1.67 7.96
C TYR A 138 8.83 1.64 7.30
N GLY A 139 8.92 0.92 6.18
CA GLY A 139 10.20 0.64 5.52
C GLY A 139 11.23 0.04 6.48
N LEU A 140 12.39 0.67 6.61
CA LEU A 140 13.46 0.23 7.50
C LEU A 140 13.58 1.10 8.77
N SER A 141 12.65 2.03 8.99
CA SER A 141 12.63 2.94 10.14
C SER A 141 11.87 2.34 11.32
N ASN A 142 12.40 1.27 11.90
CA ASN A 142 11.75 0.51 12.97
C ASN A 142 12.46 0.70 14.32
N PRO A 143 11.74 1.12 15.39
CA PRO A 143 12.33 1.22 16.73
C PRO A 143 12.80 -0.12 17.32
N PHE A 144 12.18 -1.23 16.91
CA PHE A 144 12.53 -2.58 17.31
C PHE A 144 12.54 -3.51 16.09
N SER A 145 13.22 -4.66 16.20
CA SER A 145 13.31 -5.66 15.12
C SER A 145 12.07 -6.55 14.97
N ASP A 146 11.00 -6.29 15.74
CA ASP A 146 9.77 -7.08 15.74
C ASP A 146 8.51 -6.19 15.77
N LEU A 147 7.38 -6.79 15.39
CA LEU A 147 6.04 -6.18 15.41
C LEU A 147 5.16 -6.77 16.53
N SER A 148 5.77 -7.12 17.67
CA SER A 148 5.03 -7.57 18.86
C SER A 148 4.15 -6.45 19.41
N VAL A 149 3.14 -6.79 20.22
CA VAL A 149 2.31 -5.79 20.93
C VAL A 149 3.16 -4.84 21.77
N GLN A 150 4.23 -5.35 22.38
CA GLN A 150 5.16 -4.56 23.19
C GLN A 150 5.97 -3.58 22.34
N SER A 151 6.31 -3.95 21.11
CA SER A 151 6.93 -3.07 20.14
C SER A 151 5.93 -2.03 19.62
N LEU A 152 4.76 -2.45 19.15
CA LEU A 152 3.75 -1.58 18.54
C LEU A 152 3.12 -0.55 19.49
N LYS A 153 3.33 -0.65 20.80
CA LYS A 153 2.86 0.37 21.75
C LYS A 153 3.44 1.78 21.49
N TYR A 154 4.57 1.89 20.78
CA TYR A 154 5.14 3.19 20.37
C TYR A 154 4.75 3.59 18.94
N HIS A 155 3.91 2.80 18.27
CA HIS A 155 3.32 3.14 16.98
C HIS A 155 2.00 3.89 17.21
N THR A 156 2.11 5.18 17.55
CA THR A 156 0.95 6.04 17.83
C THR A 156 1.05 7.35 17.08
N ILE A 157 -0.10 8.00 16.84
CA ILE A 157 -0.18 9.30 16.19
C ILE A 157 0.65 10.35 16.95
N GLN A 158 0.56 10.38 18.28
CA GLN A 158 1.31 11.36 19.06
C GLN A 158 2.82 11.18 18.90
N GLN A 159 3.31 9.94 18.96
CA GLN A 159 4.73 9.68 18.77
C GLN A 159 5.21 10.05 17.35
N ALA A 160 4.36 9.87 16.32
CA ALA A 160 4.67 10.31 14.96
C ALA A 160 4.69 11.85 14.82
N ILE A 161 3.77 12.57 15.48
CA ILE A 161 3.81 14.05 15.55
C ILE A 161 5.08 14.52 16.26
N ASP A 162 5.46 13.84 17.34
CA ASP A 162 6.66 14.16 18.10
C ASP A 162 7.94 13.84 17.30
N ASP A 163 7.94 12.81 16.44
CA ASP A 163 9.04 12.57 15.50
C ASP A 163 9.26 13.73 14.55
N LEU A 164 8.18 14.28 13.98
CA LEU A 164 8.25 15.40 13.04
C LEU A 164 8.86 16.65 13.72
N GLU A 165 8.43 16.95 14.95
CA GLU A 165 9.02 18.04 15.73
C GLU A 165 10.50 17.79 16.03
N TYR A 166 10.82 16.60 16.57
CA TYR A 166 12.16 16.29 17.01
C TYR A 166 13.13 16.24 15.82
N PHE A 167 12.72 15.69 14.68
CA PHE A 167 13.48 15.72 13.44
C PHE A 167 13.71 17.15 12.98
N ALA A 168 12.65 17.96 12.81
CA ALA A 168 12.77 19.32 12.29
C ALA A 168 13.54 20.27 13.24
N THR A 169 13.61 19.94 14.52
CA THR A 169 14.37 20.70 15.52
C THR A 169 15.86 20.35 15.49
N ASN A 170 16.21 19.07 15.30
CA ASN A 170 17.55 18.54 15.61
C ASN A 170 18.33 18.00 14.41
N VAL A 171 17.70 17.83 13.24
CA VAL A 171 18.39 17.29 12.07
C VAL A 171 19.52 18.20 11.62
N GLN A 172 20.67 17.61 11.30
CA GLN A 172 21.77 18.30 10.64
C GLN A 172 21.74 17.90 9.17
N LEU A 173 21.34 18.84 8.32
CA LEU A 173 21.15 18.54 6.91
C LEU A 173 22.48 18.54 6.15
N PRO A 174 22.70 17.61 5.21
CA PRO A 174 23.96 17.44 4.46
C PRO A 174 24.14 18.49 3.36
N MET A 175 23.79 19.75 3.63
CA MET A 175 23.79 20.86 2.66
C MET A 175 24.53 22.10 3.22
N PRO A 176 24.91 23.08 2.39
CA PRO A 176 25.55 24.30 2.86
C PRO A 176 24.71 25.03 3.93
N GLY A 177 25.26 25.22 5.13
CA GLY A 177 24.54 25.83 6.26
C GLY A 177 23.49 24.92 6.90
N GLY A 178 23.41 23.64 6.52
CA GLY A 178 22.40 22.69 7.00
C GLY A 178 22.48 22.37 8.50
N ASN A 179 23.58 22.71 9.18
CA ASN A 179 23.73 22.60 10.63
C ASN A 179 23.06 23.76 11.38
N ASP A 180 22.77 24.88 10.70
CA ASP A 180 22.14 26.07 11.28
C ASP A 180 20.61 26.09 11.05
N VAL A 181 20.12 25.10 10.29
CA VAL A 181 18.70 24.92 9.99
C VAL A 181 18.02 24.21 11.15
N SER A 182 17.00 24.85 11.71
CA SER A 182 16.10 24.29 12.72
C SER A 182 14.73 24.88 12.50
N ILE A 183 13.68 24.17 12.90
CA ILE A 183 12.30 24.70 12.86
C ILE A 183 12.10 26.00 13.65
N THR A 184 13.03 26.31 14.57
CA THR A 184 13.03 27.56 15.34
C THR A 184 13.70 28.73 14.62
N THR A 185 14.56 28.47 13.64
CA THR A 185 15.35 29.49 12.91
C THR A 185 14.97 29.62 11.44
N THR A 186 14.40 28.57 10.87
CA THR A 186 14.09 28.42 9.44
C THR A 186 12.61 28.06 9.28
N PRO A 187 11.88 28.56 8.28
CA PRO A 187 10.51 28.14 8.03
C PRO A 187 10.44 26.69 7.53
N TRP A 188 9.56 25.87 8.12
CA TRP A 188 9.27 24.52 7.65
C TRP A 188 7.83 24.40 7.15
N VAL A 189 7.65 23.72 6.01
CA VAL A 189 6.36 23.38 5.42
C VAL A 189 6.18 21.87 5.52
N LEU A 190 5.10 21.43 6.16
CA LEU A 190 4.77 20.01 6.28
C LEU A 190 3.80 19.61 5.17
N VAL A 191 4.11 18.55 4.43
CA VAL A 191 3.30 18.07 3.30
C VAL A 191 2.97 16.59 3.47
N GLY A 192 1.73 16.22 3.17
CA GLY A 192 1.28 14.84 3.21
C GLY A 192 0.00 14.59 2.41
N GLY A 193 -0.18 13.34 2.00
CA GLY A 193 -1.40 12.84 1.33
C GLY A 193 -2.01 11.68 2.10
N SER A 194 -3.32 11.44 1.98
CA SER A 194 -3.98 10.30 2.65
C SER A 194 -3.82 10.36 4.19
N TYR A 195 -3.37 9.28 4.85
CA TYR A 195 -3.02 9.28 6.28
C TYR A 195 -1.91 10.29 6.59
N SER A 196 -0.87 10.41 5.75
CA SER A 196 0.16 11.44 5.94
C SER A 196 -0.43 12.87 5.83
N GLY A 197 -1.46 13.04 5.01
CA GLY A 197 -2.26 14.28 4.97
C GLY A 197 -3.02 14.51 6.28
N ALA A 198 -3.61 13.45 6.84
CA ALA A 198 -4.24 13.50 8.16
C ALA A 198 -3.22 13.82 9.26
N LEU A 199 -2.05 13.18 9.26
CA LEU A 199 -0.93 13.46 10.15
C LEU A 199 -0.48 14.91 10.04
N THR A 200 -0.41 15.46 8.83
CA THR A 200 -0.14 16.89 8.59
C THR A 200 -1.19 17.76 9.28
N GLY A 201 -2.48 17.50 9.04
CA GLY A 201 -3.57 18.23 9.68
C GLY A 201 -3.55 18.12 11.21
N TRP A 202 -3.38 16.91 11.75
CA TRP A 202 -3.30 16.66 13.18
C TRP A 202 -2.08 17.34 13.81
N THR A 203 -0.93 17.37 13.14
CA THR A 203 0.28 18.06 13.61
C THR A 203 0.04 19.56 13.74
N MET A 204 -0.55 20.19 12.72
CA MET A 204 -0.85 21.62 12.73
C MET A 204 -1.80 22.03 13.86
N VAL A 205 -2.71 21.14 14.27
CA VAL A 205 -3.64 21.37 15.40
C VAL A 205 -3.01 21.03 16.74
N ASN A 206 -2.25 19.93 16.82
CA ASN A 206 -1.61 19.44 18.04
C ASN A 206 -0.49 20.38 18.50
N LYS A 207 0.28 20.93 17.55
CA LYS A 207 1.40 21.85 17.79
C LYS A 207 1.25 23.15 16.98
N PRO A 208 0.30 24.03 17.36
CA PRO A 208 0.03 25.26 16.60
C PRO A 208 1.27 26.15 16.49
N GLY A 209 1.61 26.54 15.27
CA GLY A 209 2.74 27.44 14.99
C GLY A 209 4.12 26.78 14.98
N LEU A 210 4.21 25.45 15.19
CA LEU A 210 5.46 24.71 15.04
C LEU A 210 5.92 24.73 13.56
N PHE A 211 5.08 24.23 12.65
CA PHE A 211 5.32 24.36 11.21
C PHE A 211 4.72 25.66 10.69
N ARG A 212 5.39 26.30 9.73
CA ARG A 212 4.94 27.56 9.15
C ARG A 212 3.70 27.39 8.29
N ALA A 213 3.60 26.26 7.59
CA ALA A 213 2.45 25.89 6.79
C ALA A 213 2.30 24.36 6.72
N GLY A 214 1.08 23.90 6.46
CA GLY A 214 0.75 22.50 6.22
C GLY A 214 -0.01 22.35 4.90
N TYR A 215 0.41 21.42 4.03
CA TYR A 215 -0.30 21.02 2.82
C TYR A 215 -0.85 19.60 3.01
N ALA A 216 -2.13 19.51 3.36
CA ALA A 216 -2.81 18.25 3.69
C ALA A 216 -3.71 17.79 2.53
N SER A 217 -3.14 17.03 1.58
CA SER A 217 -3.86 16.57 0.38
C SER A 217 -4.74 15.36 0.70
N SER A 218 -6.01 15.41 0.32
CA SER A 218 -6.97 14.30 0.52
C SER A 218 -6.88 13.67 1.91
N ALA A 219 -6.75 14.51 2.94
CA ALA A 219 -6.42 14.10 4.29
C ALA A 219 -7.61 13.42 4.98
N VAL A 220 -7.43 12.15 5.37
CA VAL A 220 -8.45 11.34 6.08
C VAL A 220 -8.45 11.63 7.59
N VAL A 221 -8.75 12.88 7.95
CA VAL A 221 -8.64 13.38 9.34
C VAL A 221 -9.63 12.76 10.34
N GLU A 222 -10.69 12.11 9.86
CA GLU A 222 -11.70 11.45 10.67
C GLU A 222 -11.56 9.93 10.57
N ALA A 223 -11.39 9.27 11.72
CA ALA A 223 -11.33 7.82 11.79
C ALA A 223 -12.74 7.21 11.84
N ILE A 224 -13.18 6.67 10.71
CA ILE A 224 -14.51 6.05 10.56
C ILE A 224 -14.33 4.53 10.46
N VAL A 225 -14.84 3.79 11.45
CA VAL A 225 -14.70 2.33 11.53
C VAL A 225 -15.53 1.62 10.45
N ASP A 226 -16.71 2.15 10.14
CA ASP A 226 -17.58 1.61 9.09
C ASP A 226 -17.93 2.70 8.09
N TYR A 227 -17.13 2.78 7.02
CA TYR A 227 -17.22 3.84 6.02
C TYR A 227 -17.77 3.32 4.69
N TRP A 228 -19.02 2.87 4.70
CA TRP A 228 -19.74 2.45 3.50
C TRP A 228 -19.76 3.54 2.41
N ALA A 229 -19.76 4.82 2.81
CA ALA A 229 -19.80 5.96 1.90
C ALA A 229 -18.55 6.08 1.01
N TYR A 230 -17.47 5.35 1.31
CA TYR A 230 -16.34 5.17 0.39
C TYR A 230 -16.76 4.64 -0.98
N PHE A 231 -17.70 3.69 -1.01
CA PHE A 231 -18.15 3.04 -2.25
C PHE A 231 -19.17 3.89 -3.03
N GLU A 232 -19.74 4.92 -2.41
CA GLU A 232 -20.82 5.70 -3.01
C GLU A 232 -20.34 6.52 -4.22
N PRO A 233 -19.20 7.25 -4.18
CA PRO A 233 -18.65 7.88 -5.38
C PRO A 233 -18.35 6.87 -6.49
N ILE A 234 -17.82 5.70 -6.16
CA ILE A 234 -17.53 4.65 -7.14
C ILE A 234 -18.82 4.23 -7.85
N ARG A 235 -19.86 3.93 -7.05
CA ARG A 235 -21.19 3.53 -7.54
C ARG A 235 -21.85 4.61 -8.39
N GLN A 236 -21.72 5.88 -8.00
CA GLN A 236 -22.33 7.01 -8.70
C GLN A 236 -21.62 7.37 -10.01
N PHE A 237 -20.30 7.21 -10.09
CA PHE A 237 -19.48 7.72 -11.19
C PHE A 237 -18.89 6.65 -12.10
N MET A 238 -18.98 5.36 -11.76
CA MET A 238 -18.72 4.29 -12.73
C MET A 238 -19.80 4.28 -13.84
N PRO A 239 -19.55 3.63 -15.00
CA PRO A 239 -20.56 3.50 -16.05
C PRO A 239 -21.88 2.95 -15.49
N ALA A 240 -23.01 3.56 -15.85
CA ALA A 240 -24.31 3.26 -15.24
C ALA A 240 -24.71 1.78 -15.39
N ASN A 241 -24.42 1.20 -16.55
CA ASN A 241 -24.62 -0.22 -16.82
C ASN A 241 -23.72 -1.13 -15.97
N CYS A 242 -22.45 -0.78 -15.79
CA CYS A 242 -21.52 -1.44 -14.87
C CYS A 242 -22.04 -1.36 -13.43
N SER A 243 -22.49 -0.18 -12.97
CA SER A 243 -23.04 -0.01 -11.62
C SER A 243 -24.25 -0.88 -11.35
N ALA A 244 -25.19 -0.96 -12.30
CA ALA A 244 -26.40 -1.76 -12.16
C ALA A 244 -26.08 -3.26 -12.05
N ASP A 245 -25.13 -3.75 -12.85
CA ASP A 245 -24.69 -5.14 -12.84
C ASP A 245 -23.90 -5.48 -11.56
N VAL A 246 -23.03 -4.57 -11.11
CA VAL A 246 -22.30 -4.69 -9.84
C VAL A 246 -23.26 -4.76 -8.64
N GLU A 247 -24.24 -3.86 -8.58
CA GLU A 247 -25.26 -3.84 -7.52
C GLU A 247 -26.07 -5.15 -7.51
N ALA A 248 -26.45 -5.66 -8.68
CA ALA A 248 -27.19 -6.91 -8.80
C ALA A 248 -26.37 -8.12 -8.30
N VAL A 249 -25.08 -8.19 -8.66
CA VAL A 249 -24.18 -9.27 -8.22
C VAL A 249 -23.93 -9.22 -6.71
N ILE A 250 -23.61 -8.04 -6.16
CA ILE A 250 -23.38 -7.88 -4.72
C ILE A 250 -24.63 -8.26 -3.93
N ALA A 251 -25.81 -7.76 -4.32
CA ALA A 251 -27.06 -8.09 -3.66
C ALA A 251 -27.35 -9.60 -3.69
N HIS A 252 -27.03 -10.28 -4.79
CA HIS A 252 -27.19 -11.73 -4.91
C HIS A 252 -26.22 -12.49 -3.99
N ILE A 253 -24.93 -12.12 -3.98
CA ILE A 253 -23.92 -12.74 -3.11
C ILE A 253 -24.32 -12.58 -1.65
N ASP A 254 -24.70 -11.38 -1.21
CA ASP A 254 -25.15 -11.10 0.16
C ASP A 254 -26.37 -11.97 0.52
N SER A 255 -27.36 -12.06 -0.38
CA SER A 255 -28.54 -12.90 -0.17
C SER A 255 -28.17 -14.38 -0.03
N VAL A 256 -27.30 -14.90 -0.90
CA VAL A 256 -26.90 -16.32 -0.87
C VAL A 256 -26.09 -16.64 0.39
N PHE A 257 -25.11 -15.81 0.74
CA PHE A 257 -24.24 -16.04 1.90
C PHE A 257 -24.99 -15.92 3.23
N THR A 258 -26.10 -15.17 3.27
CA THR A 258 -26.95 -15.06 4.46
C THR A 258 -28.12 -16.06 4.50
N SER A 259 -28.50 -16.65 3.36
CA SER A 259 -29.60 -17.62 3.27
C SER A 259 -29.29 -19.01 3.83
N GLY A 260 -28.02 -19.40 3.92
CA GLY A 260 -27.57 -20.72 4.40
C GLY A 260 -27.63 -21.86 3.36
N SER A 261 -27.89 -21.56 2.09
CA SER A 261 -27.93 -22.54 1.00
C SER A 261 -26.53 -23.02 0.60
N THR A 262 -26.09 -24.17 1.13
CA THR A 262 -24.75 -24.72 0.86
C THR A 262 -24.47 -24.91 -0.64
N SER A 263 -25.47 -25.30 -1.44
CA SER A 263 -25.30 -25.49 -2.87
C SER A 263 -25.06 -24.19 -3.62
N GLU A 264 -25.79 -23.12 -3.30
CA GLU A 264 -25.63 -21.82 -3.95
C GLU A 264 -24.34 -21.13 -3.47
N ILE A 265 -24.00 -21.28 -2.19
CA ILE A 265 -22.71 -20.83 -1.64
C ILE A 265 -21.56 -21.51 -2.39
N ASN A 266 -21.60 -22.84 -2.54
CA ASN A 266 -20.55 -23.56 -3.26
C ASN A 266 -20.49 -23.19 -4.74
N HIS A 267 -21.63 -22.87 -5.36
CA HIS A 267 -21.66 -22.37 -6.73
C HIS A 267 -20.93 -21.03 -6.85
N ILE A 268 -21.26 -20.04 -6.01
CA ILE A 268 -20.57 -18.74 -5.99
C ILE A 268 -19.08 -18.93 -5.70
N LYS A 269 -18.73 -19.74 -4.70
CA LYS A 269 -17.32 -20.04 -4.38
C LYS A 269 -16.58 -20.63 -5.59
N ALA A 270 -17.20 -21.54 -6.33
CA ALA A 270 -16.59 -22.11 -7.52
C ALA A 270 -16.40 -21.08 -8.65
N LEU A 271 -17.36 -20.18 -8.84
CA LEU A 271 -17.29 -19.14 -9.88
C LEU A 271 -16.13 -18.17 -9.69
N PHE A 272 -15.78 -17.87 -8.45
CA PHE A 272 -14.71 -16.92 -8.13
C PHE A 272 -13.41 -17.58 -7.65
N GLY A 273 -13.30 -18.92 -7.70
CA GLY A 273 -12.09 -19.63 -7.29
C GLY A 273 -11.88 -19.74 -5.77
N TRP A 274 -12.93 -19.57 -4.98
CA TRP A 274 -12.90 -19.52 -3.51
C TRP A 274 -13.22 -20.84 -2.81
N GLN A 275 -13.09 -21.99 -3.48
CA GLN A 275 -13.52 -23.28 -2.96
C GLN A 275 -12.95 -23.57 -1.56
N ASP A 276 -11.71 -23.14 -1.31
CA ASP A 276 -10.98 -23.38 -0.06
C ASP A 276 -11.28 -22.36 1.06
N LEU A 277 -12.08 -21.32 0.81
CA LEU A 277 -12.44 -20.35 1.85
C LEU A 277 -13.29 -21.01 2.94
N THR A 278 -12.78 -20.99 4.18
CA THR A 278 -13.47 -21.55 5.35
C THR A 278 -14.52 -20.60 5.91
N HIS A 279 -14.30 -19.28 5.79
CA HIS A 279 -15.20 -18.24 6.27
C HIS A 279 -15.75 -17.45 5.08
N LEU A 280 -17.08 -17.33 4.98
CA LEU A 280 -17.73 -16.60 3.87
C LEU A 280 -17.48 -15.09 3.92
N ASP A 281 -17.23 -14.56 5.11
CA ASP A 281 -16.76 -13.20 5.28
C ASP A 281 -15.37 -12.96 4.66
N ASP A 282 -14.58 -13.98 4.34
CA ASP A 282 -13.31 -13.81 3.61
C ASP A 282 -13.52 -13.62 2.10
N ALA A 283 -14.66 -14.05 1.56
CA ALA A 283 -15.03 -13.85 0.15
C ALA A 283 -15.46 -12.40 -0.14
N ALA A 284 -16.09 -11.77 0.86
CA ALA A 284 -16.54 -10.37 0.80
C ALA A 284 -15.65 -9.40 1.63
N GLY A 285 -14.70 -9.97 2.37
CA GLY A 285 -13.86 -9.33 3.38
C GLY A 285 -12.71 -8.53 2.79
N SER A 286 -12.04 -7.79 3.67
CA SER A 286 -11.24 -6.62 3.31
C SER A 286 -9.74 -6.93 3.35
N PHE A 287 -9.10 -6.75 2.19
CA PHE A 287 -7.67 -6.57 1.90
C PHE A 287 -6.65 -7.41 2.70
N PRO A 288 -5.72 -8.09 2.02
CA PRO A 288 -4.46 -8.37 2.65
C PRO A 288 -3.47 -7.17 2.60
N ALA A 289 -2.67 -7.03 3.66
CA ALA A 289 -1.89 -5.85 4.01
C ALA A 289 -0.64 -5.51 3.15
N SER A 290 -0.50 -6.01 1.91
CA SER A 290 0.65 -5.65 1.06
C SER A 290 0.43 -6.03 -0.41
N GLU A 291 1.17 -5.38 -1.33
CA GLU A 291 1.34 -5.82 -2.73
C GLU A 291 1.89 -7.25 -2.86
N PHE A 292 2.45 -7.78 -1.77
CA PHE A 292 3.01 -9.14 -1.66
C PHE A 292 2.05 -10.16 -1.08
N SER A 293 0.81 -9.78 -0.74
CA SER A 293 -0.05 -10.74 -0.10
C SER A 293 -0.81 -11.63 -1.08
N LEU A 294 -0.58 -12.92 -0.88
CA LEU A 294 -0.96 -14.04 -1.72
C LEU A 294 -2.46 -14.41 -1.62
N LEU A 295 -3.27 -13.60 -0.93
CA LEU A 295 -4.71 -13.82 -0.75
C LEU A 295 -5.52 -12.84 -1.60
N ARG A 296 -5.43 -13.00 -2.93
CA ARG A 296 -6.22 -12.25 -3.92
C ARG A 296 -7.62 -12.86 -4.07
N ASN A 297 -8.42 -12.88 -2.99
CA ASN A 297 -9.70 -13.59 -2.93
C ASN A 297 -10.93 -12.66 -2.84
N GLN A 298 -10.80 -11.36 -3.11
CA GLN A 298 -11.85 -10.39 -2.77
C GLN A 298 -12.39 -9.60 -3.98
N VAL A 299 -13.68 -9.80 -4.30
CA VAL A 299 -14.47 -9.05 -5.31
C VAL A 299 -14.27 -7.54 -5.24
N ARG A 300 -14.00 -7.00 -4.04
CA ARG A 300 -13.74 -5.57 -3.81
C ARG A 300 -12.50 -5.04 -4.54
N TYR A 301 -11.54 -5.87 -4.94
CA TYR A 301 -10.34 -5.41 -5.66
C TYR A 301 -10.70 -4.67 -6.95
N ASN A 302 -11.71 -5.16 -7.68
CA ASN A 302 -12.15 -4.49 -8.90
C ASN A 302 -12.76 -3.11 -8.64
N LEU A 303 -13.36 -2.91 -7.45
CA LEU A 303 -13.83 -1.61 -7.01
C LEU A 303 -12.68 -0.75 -6.45
N ALA A 304 -11.67 -1.36 -5.83
CA ALA A 304 -10.48 -0.67 -5.34
C ALA A 304 -9.64 -0.08 -6.48
N ASP A 305 -9.66 -0.69 -7.67
CA ASP A 305 -9.02 -0.12 -8.86
C ASP A 305 -9.53 1.28 -9.22
N TRP A 306 -10.73 1.66 -8.76
CA TRP A 306 -11.24 3.03 -8.88
C TRP A 306 -10.35 4.04 -8.16
N GLN A 307 -9.84 3.68 -6.98
CA GLN A 307 -8.98 4.55 -6.18
C GLN A 307 -7.63 4.80 -6.86
N SER A 308 -7.20 3.88 -7.73
CA SER A 308 -5.99 3.99 -8.55
C SER A 308 -6.20 4.80 -9.83
N LEU A 309 -7.42 5.31 -10.09
CA LEU A 309 -7.67 6.19 -11.22
C LEU A 309 -7.00 7.55 -11.00
N ASP A 310 -6.36 8.02 -12.05
CA ASP A 310 -5.84 9.38 -12.19
C ASP A 310 -6.58 10.09 -13.34
N VAL A 311 -6.49 11.41 -13.41
CA VAL A 311 -7.04 12.19 -14.53
C VAL A 311 -6.44 11.78 -15.88
N GLY A 312 -5.25 11.18 -15.88
CA GLY A 312 -4.62 10.61 -17.06
C GLY A 312 -5.04 9.17 -17.41
N THR A 313 -5.83 8.48 -16.57
CA THR A 313 -6.19 7.08 -16.81
C THR A 313 -7.16 6.96 -17.98
N GLY A 314 -6.66 6.38 -19.08
CA GLY A 314 -7.48 6.11 -20.27
C GLY A 314 -8.32 4.84 -20.17
N PRO A 315 -9.12 4.52 -21.21
CA PRO A 315 -10.01 3.36 -21.24
C PRO A 315 -9.33 1.99 -21.05
N GLY A 316 -8.00 1.91 -21.18
CA GLY A 316 -7.23 0.68 -20.92
C GLY A 316 -6.92 0.42 -19.44
N GLY A 317 -7.34 1.28 -18.52
CA GLY A 317 -7.17 1.11 -17.08
C GLY A 317 -7.89 -0.12 -16.53
N GLN A 318 -7.39 -0.70 -15.45
CA GLN A 318 -7.93 -1.95 -14.89
C GLN A 318 -9.38 -1.83 -14.44
N PHE A 319 -9.76 -0.69 -13.86
CA PHE A 319 -11.14 -0.40 -13.49
C PHE A 319 -12.08 -0.41 -14.71
N PHE A 320 -11.65 0.19 -15.83
CA PHE A 320 -12.47 0.23 -17.05
C PHE A 320 -12.57 -1.14 -17.72
N LYS A 321 -11.47 -1.92 -17.73
CA LYS A 321 -11.50 -3.32 -18.22
C LYS A 321 -12.42 -4.21 -17.40
N PHE A 322 -12.50 -3.97 -16.09
CA PHE A 322 -13.48 -4.63 -15.24
C PHE A 322 -14.90 -4.28 -15.67
N CYS A 323 -15.22 -3.00 -15.84
CA CYS A 323 -16.55 -2.61 -16.31
C CYS A 323 -16.86 -3.17 -17.71
N ASP A 324 -15.91 -3.10 -18.66
CA ASP A 324 -16.03 -3.68 -19.99
C ASP A 324 -16.37 -5.18 -19.94
N ALA A 325 -15.77 -5.92 -19.00
CA ALA A 325 -16.06 -7.35 -18.84
C ALA A 325 -17.51 -7.62 -18.42
N LEU A 326 -18.11 -6.74 -17.62
CA LEU A 326 -19.51 -6.85 -17.18
C LEU A 326 -20.49 -6.30 -18.21
N GLU A 327 -20.12 -5.23 -18.92
CA GLU A 327 -21.04 -4.49 -19.77
C GLU A 327 -20.98 -4.87 -21.26
N VAL A 328 -19.94 -5.57 -21.74
CA VAL A 328 -19.80 -5.95 -23.15
C VAL A 328 -20.10 -7.43 -23.36
N LYS A 329 -21.14 -7.71 -24.14
CA LYS A 329 -21.54 -9.08 -24.53
C LYS A 329 -21.58 -9.19 -26.05
N ASN A 330 -20.78 -10.10 -26.61
CA ASN A 330 -20.68 -10.32 -28.06
C ASN A 330 -20.39 -9.04 -28.87
N GLY A 331 -19.54 -8.15 -28.32
CA GLY A 331 -19.20 -6.87 -28.95
C GLY A 331 -20.29 -5.80 -28.87
N VAL A 332 -21.32 -6.01 -28.04
CA VAL A 332 -22.41 -5.04 -27.81
C VAL A 332 -22.38 -4.60 -26.35
N SER A 333 -22.36 -3.29 -26.13
CA SER A 333 -22.47 -2.69 -24.79
C SER A 333 -23.89 -2.78 -24.25
N ALA A 334 -24.02 -3.04 -22.95
CA ALA A 334 -25.28 -3.08 -22.22
C ALA A 334 -25.99 -1.71 -22.24
N PRO A 335 -27.34 -1.69 -22.18
CA PRO A 335 -28.06 -0.46 -21.83
C PRO A 335 -27.73 -0.05 -20.39
N ALA A 336 -28.11 1.17 -19.98
CA ALA A 336 -27.84 1.71 -18.63
C ALA A 336 -28.33 0.82 -17.46
N SER A 337 -29.23 -0.13 -17.70
CA SER A 337 -29.69 -1.11 -16.71
C SER A 337 -28.78 -2.34 -16.56
N GLY A 338 -27.69 -2.43 -17.31
CA GLY A 338 -26.82 -3.60 -17.34
C GLY A 338 -27.39 -4.78 -18.15
N TRP A 339 -26.64 -5.89 -18.18
CA TRP A 339 -27.09 -7.17 -18.74
C TRP A 339 -27.87 -8.03 -17.74
N GLY A 340 -27.85 -7.67 -16.46
CA GLY A 340 -28.52 -8.36 -15.37
C GLY A 340 -27.69 -9.47 -14.74
N LEU A 341 -28.14 -9.93 -13.57
CA LEU A 341 -27.44 -10.86 -12.68
C LEU A 341 -26.87 -12.09 -13.38
N ASP A 342 -27.66 -12.78 -14.21
CA ASP A 342 -27.24 -14.03 -14.85
C ASP A 342 -25.99 -13.88 -15.73
N HIS A 343 -25.85 -12.74 -16.40
CA HIS A 343 -24.66 -12.41 -17.16
C HIS A 343 -23.56 -11.88 -16.24
N ALA A 344 -23.88 -10.86 -15.45
CA ALA A 344 -22.93 -10.12 -14.63
C ALA A 344 -22.18 -11.03 -13.64
N LEU A 345 -22.87 -11.97 -12.99
CA LEU A 345 -22.26 -12.90 -12.04
C LEU A 345 -21.21 -13.80 -12.71
N GLN A 346 -21.54 -14.32 -13.89
CA GLN A 346 -20.64 -15.17 -14.67
C GLN A 346 -19.48 -14.37 -15.26
N ALA A 347 -19.76 -13.19 -15.79
CA ALA A 347 -18.77 -12.29 -16.35
C ALA A 347 -17.75 -11.84 -15.29
N TRP A 348 -18.24 -11.47 -14.10
CA TRP A 348 -17.38 -11.08 -12.98
C TRP A 348 -16.56 -12.27 -12.49
N GLY A 349 -17.17 -13.43 -12.23
CA GLY A 349 -16.45 -14.64 -11.84
C GLY A 349 -15.36 -15.01 -12.86
N SER A 350 -15.67 -14.94 -14.16
CA SER A 350 -14.69 -15.14 -15.23
C SER A 350 -13.57 -14.11 -15.17
N TYR A 351 -13.88 -12.81 -15.18
CA TYR A 351 -12.87 -11.75 -15.14
C TYR A 351 -11.95 -11.89 -13.93
N TRP A 352 -12.53 -12.18 -12.77
CA TRP A 352 -11.81 -12.46 -11.54
C TRP A 352 -10.86 -13.65 -11.69
N THR A 353 -11.39 -14.79 -12.13
CA THR A 353 -10.64 -16.04 -12.28
C THR A 353 -9.67 -16.03 -13.45
N THR A 354 -9.77 -15.10 -14.41
CA THR A 354 -8.86 -15.01 -15.57
C THR A 354 -7.83 -13.89 -15.45
N THR A 355 -8.14 -12.83 -14.70
CA THR A 355 -7.31 -11.62 -14.64
C THR A 355 -6.59 -11.46 -13.30
N TYR A 356 -7.24 -11.83 -12.18
CA TYR A 356 -6.69 -11.62 -10.82
C TYR A 356 -6.16 -12.90 -10.18
N TYR A 357 -6.80 -14.05 -10.47
CA TYR A 357 -6.34 -15.37 -10.00
C TYR A 357 -5.14 -15.94 -10.80
N PRO A 358 -5.10 -15.95 -12.14
CA PRO A 358 -4.09 -16.72 -12.88
C PRO A 358 -2.74 -16.03 -13.03
N GLN A 359 -2.58 -14.82 -12.52
CA GLN A 359 -1.27 -14.20 -12.53
C GLN A 359 -0.43 -14.74 -11.39
N SER A 360 -0.22 -16.06 -11.36
CA SER A 360 0.97 -16.62 -10.74
C SER A 360 2.15 -15.79 -11.28
N ASP A 361 2.34 -15.71 -12.60
CA ASP A 361 3.26 -14.75 -13.19
C ASP A 361 2.66 -14.04 -14.41
N PRO A 362 2.37 -12.72 -14.36
CA PRO A 362 1.87 -11.97 -15.53
C PRO A 362 2.86 -11.96 -16.71
N TRP A 363 4.14 -12.22 -16.46
CA TRP A 363 5.18 -12.28 -17.48
C TRP A 363 5.31 -13.67 -18.10
N ARG A 364 4.64 -14.71 -17.56
CA ARG A 364 4.82 -16.10 -18.03
C ARG A 364 4.67 -16.26 -19.53
N GLU A 365 3.64 -15.63 -20.12
CA GLU A 365 3.35 -15.70 -21.56
C GLU A 365 4.41 -15.03 -22.44
N ALA A 366 5.32 -14.25 -21.86
CA ALA A 366 6.48 -13.68 -22.53
C ALA A 366 7.78 -14.49 -22.30
N THR A 367 7.71 -15.64 -21.64
CA THR A 367 8.87 -16.50 -21.34
C THR A 367 8.86 -17.78 -22.17
N VAL A 368 9.90 -18.62 -21.99
CA VAL A 368 9.96 -19.98 -22.54
C VAL A 368 8.93 -20.95 -21.90
N SER A 369 8.16 -20.49 -20.91
CA SER A 369 7.12 -21.26 -20.21
C SER A 369 5.69 -20.86 -20.61
N ALA A 370 5.53 -20.11 -21.70
CA ALA A 370 4.24 -19.69 -22.25
C ALA A 370 3.46 -20.88 -22.84
N ASP A 371 2.13 -20.84 -22.73
CA ASP A 371 1.29 -21.91 -23.28
C ASP A 371 1.32 -21.87 -24.82
N GLY A 372 1.58 -23.02 -25.44
CA GLY A 372 1.64 -23.14 -26.91
C GLY A 372 3.02 -22.90 -27.54
N GLN A 373 4.06 -22.64 -26.74
CA GLN A 373 5.46 -22.70 -27.20
C GLN A 373 5.97 -24.15 -27.13
N ASP A 374 6.56 -24.67 -28.20
CA ASP A 374 7.18 -26.02 -28.22
C ASP A 374 8.68 -25.95 -27.91
N ILE A 375 9.02 -25.41 -26.73
CA ILE A 375 10.40 -25.36 -26.25
C ILE A 375 10.60 -26.46 -25.22
N GLN A 376 11.39 -27.47 -25.60
CA GLN A 376 11.65 -28.64 -24.75
C GLN A 376 12.68 -28.31 -23.67
N SER A 377 12.37 -28.70 -22.42
CA SER A 377 13.31 -28.63 -21.30
C SER A 377 14.51 -29.56 -21.54
N THR A 378 15.73 -29.08 -21.29
CA THR A 378 16.97 -29.88 -21.50
C THR A 378 17.85 -29.88 -20.25
N PRO A 379 18.82 -30.81 -20.12
CA PRO A 379 19.76 -30.80 -18.99
C PRO A 379 20.62 -29.52 -18.88
N GLN A 380 20.82 -28.80 -19.99
CA GLN A 380 21.58 -27.54 -20.04
C GLN A 380 20.67 -26.31 -19.89
N GLN A 381 19.37 -26.45 -20.16
CA GLN A 381 18.35 -25.41 -20.04
C GLN A 381 17.06 -26.02 -19.44
N PRO A 382 17.08 -26.39 -18.14
CA PRO A 382 15.92 -26.95 -17.48
C PRO A 382 14.85 -25.88 -17.34
N ILE A 383 13.66 -26.18 -17.84
CA ILE A 383 12.45 -25.40 -17.63
C ILE A 383 11.64 -26.11 -16.54
N ALA A 384 11.21 -25.36 -15.53
CA ALA A 384 10.39 -25.82 -14.42
C ALA A 384 9.37 -24.73 -14.08
N VAL A 385 8.13 -25.13 -13.85
CA VAL A 385 7.03 -24.23 -13.49
C VAL A 385 6.33 -24.83 -12.28
N GLY A 386 6.09 -23.99 -11.27
CA GLY A 386 5.26 -24.32 -10.12
C GLY A 386 4.02 -23.40 -10.09
N ASP A 387 3.15 -23.60 -9.11
CA ASP A 387 1.92 -22.80 -8.94
C ASP A 387 2.21 -21.42 -8.30
N GLY A 388 3.48 -21.16 -7.98
CA GLY A 388 3.95 -19.93 -7.36
C GLY A 388 3.94 -18.72 -8.29
N PHE A 389 4.02 -17.53 -7.67
CA PHE A 389 3.92 -16.27 -8.37
C PHE A 389 5.23 -15.82 -9.06
N HIS A 390 5.28 -14.63 -9.67
CA HIS A 390 6.48 -14.09 -10.33
C HIS A 390 7.72 -14.23 -9.45
N CYS A 391 8.68 -15.05 -9.91
CA CYS A 391 9.94 -15.35 -9.23
C CYS A 391 9.79 -15.92 -7.79
N SER A 392 8.70 -16.62 -7.48
CA SER A 392 8.46 -17.17 -6.13
C SER A 392 9.50 -18.21 -5.68
N ASP A 393 10.15 -18.87 -6.63
CA ASP A 393 11.22 -19.84 -6.39
C ASP A 393 12.49 -19.18 -5.83
N LEU A 394 12.72 -17.88 -6.05
CA LEU A 394 13.90 -17.17 -5.54
C LEU A 394 13.89 -16.99 -4.01
N LEU A 395 12.73 -17.12 -3.36
CA LEU A 395 12.58 -16.99 -1.91
C LEU A 395 12.43 -18.36 -1.26
N THR A 396 13.44 -18.80 -0.51
CA THR A 396 13.50 -20.16 0.06
C THR A 396 12.35 -20.49 1.01
N PHE A 397 11.78 -19.49 1.70
CA PHE A 397 10.64 -19.73 2.60
C PHE A 397 9.35 -20.09 1.85
N ASN A 398 9.21 -19.74 0.57
CA ASN A 398 8.02 -20.10 -0.22
C ASN A 398 7.91 -21.61 -0.43
N GLY A 399 9.05 -22.31 -0.58
CA GLY A 399 9.08 -23.78 -0.65
C GLY A 399 8.73 -24.47 0.67
N VAL A 400 8.65 -23.75 1.79
CA VAL A 400 8.18 -24.31 3.08
C VAL A 400 6.65 -24.42 3.09
N VAL A 401 5.96 -23.53 2.38
CA VAL A 401 4.49 -23.43 2.40
C VAL A 401 3.84 -23.90 1.10
N ASP A 402 4.59 -24.00 0.00
CA ASP A 402 4.11 -24.49 -1.30
C ASP A 402 5.05 -25.59 -1.86
N SER A 403 4.52 -26.80 -1.99
CA SER A 403 5.28 -27.97 -2.46
C SER A 403 5.66 -27.90 -3.95
N THR A 404 4.93 -27.15 -4.78
CA THR A 404 5.24 -26.98 -6.20
C THR A 404 6.40 -26.01 -6.39
N VAL A 405 6.44 -24.93 -5.60
CA VAL A 405 7.60 -24.01 -5.55
C VAL A 405 8.83 -24.73 -4.99
N LEU A 406 8.65 -25.57 -3.96
CA LEU A 406 9.74 -26.41 -3.43
C LEU A 406 10.32 -27.35 -4.49
N ALA A 407 9.47 -27.92 -5.36
CA ALA A 407 9.91 -28.77 -6.45
C ALA A 407 10.78 -28.00 -7.46
N VAL A 408 10.38 -26.79 -7.84
CA VAL A 408 11.17 -25.89 -8.69
C VAL A 408 12.52 -25.55 -8.05
N GLN A 409 12.53 -25.17 -6.77
CA GLN A 409 13.76 -24.87 -6.01
C GLN A 409 14.70 -26.08 -5.95
N THR A 410 14.14 -27.26 -5.67
CA THR A 410 14.90 -28.52 -5.58
C THR A 410 15.53 -28.87 -6.92
N GLN A 411 14.77 -28.73 -8.01
CA GLN A 411 15.28 -28.95 -9.37
C GLN A 411 16.39 -27.95 -9.72
N GLY A 412 16.21 -26.66 -9.41
CA GLY A 412 17.23 -25.64 -9.62
C GLY A 412 18.54 -25.95 -8.89
N LEU A 413 18.46 -26.32 -7.60
CA LEU A 413 19.62 -26.72 -6.80
C LEU A 413 20.33 -27.95 -7.39
N ALA A 414 19.59 -28.95 -7.85
CA ALA A 414 20.16 -30.15 -8.47
C ALA A 414 20.89 -29.82 -9.79
N SER A 415 20.28 -29.01 -10.65
CA SER A 415 20.87 -28.58 -11.92
C SER A 415 22.15 -27.76 -11.71
N ILE A 416 22.12 -26.77 -10.81
CA ILE A 416 23.30 -25.96 -10.48
C ILE A 416 24.42 -26.83 -9.92
N LYS A 417 24.11 -27.77 -9.01
CA LYS A 417 25.12 -28.70 -8.48
C LYS A 417 25.79 -29.49 -9.60
N GLY A 418 25.01 -30.07 -10.53
CA GLY A 418 25.54 -30.81 -11.66
C GLY A 418 26.40 -29.96 -12.61
N TRP A 419 26.06 -28.69 -12.82
CA TRP A 419 26.85 -27.78 -13.66
C TRP A 419 28.15 -27.31 -13.00
N LEU A 420 28.16 -27.20 -11.67
CA LEU A 420 29.35 -26.81 -10.90
C LEU A 420 30.30 -28.00 -10.66
N GLU A 421 29.82 -29.24 -10.78
CA GLU A 421 30.64 -30.45 -10.68
C GLU A 421 31.72 -30.47 -11.78
N GLY A 422 32.99 -30.32 -11.38
CA GLY A 422 34.14 -30.30 -12.29
C GLY A 422 34.72 -28.92 -12.58
N ILE A 423 34.10 -27.84 -12.12
CA ILE A 423 34.71 -26.50 -12.18
C ILE A 423 35.78 -26.39 -11.10
N VAL A 424 37.05 -26.48 -11.50
CA VAL A 424 38.20 -26.17 -10.62
C VAL A 424 38.39 -24.65 -10.62
N PRO A 425 38.28 -23.96 -9.47
CA PRO A 425 38.58 -22.53 -9.41
C PRO A 425 40.03 -22.31 -9.84
N SER A 426 40.26 -21.51 -10.88
CA SER A 426 41.62 -21.18 -11.29
C SER A 426 42.32 -20.46 -10.13
N LYS A 427 43.51 -20.93 -9.74
CA LYS A 427 44.32 -20.24 -8.73
C LYS A 427 44.57 -18.81 -9.23
N ARG A 428 44.06 -17.82 -8.49
CA ARG A 428 44.31 -16.38 -8.73
C ARG A 428 45.79 -16.19 -9.08
N ALA A 429 46.07 -15.67 -10.27
CA ALA A 429 47.37 -15.09 -10.57
C ALA A 429 47.59 -13.95 -9.57
N SER A 430 48.64 -14.08 -8.75
CA SER A 430 49.06 -13.02 -7.84
C SER A 430 49.56 -11.84 -8.69
N VAL A 431 48.75 -10.80 -8.81
CA VAL A 431 49.21 -9.51 -9.35
C VAL A 431 50.12 -8.89 -8.29
N ARG A 432 51.44 -9.10 -8.45
CA ARG A 432 52.44 -8.31 -7.73
C ARG A 432 52.40 -6.89 -8.28
N PHE A 433 51.86 -5.96 -7.51
CA PHE A 433 52.13 -4.54 -7.74
C PHE A 433 53.62 -4.29 -7.47
N GLY A 434 54.39 -4.19 -8.55
CA GLY A 434 55.77 -3.70 -8.49
C GLY A 434 55.75 -2.20 -8.22
N ARG A 435 56.33 -1.80 -7.08
CA ARG A 435 56.74 -0.42 -6.85
C ARG A 435 57.78 -0.03 -7.91
N ARG A 436 57.48 1.01 -8.69
CA ARG A 436 58.45 2.02 -9.14
C ARG A 436 57.78 3.37 -9.12
#